data_AF-A0A1V4Z8U1-F1
#
_entry.id   AF-A0A1V4Z8U1-F1
#
_cell.length_a   1.000
_cell.length_b   1.000
_cell.length_c   1.000
_cell.angle_alpha   90.00
_cell.angle_beta   90.00
_cell.angle_gamma   90.00
#
_symmetry.space_group_name_H-M   'P 1'
#
loop_
_entity.id
_entity.type
_entity.pdbx_description
1 polymer ?
#
loop_
_entity_poly.entity_id
_entity_poly.type
_entity_poly.pdbx_seq_one_letter_code
_entity_poly.pdbx_strand_id
1 'polypeptide(L)'
;MISETVRARGHRNVTATHRSTFEVTRDPEIGLVADCIVAVAADKSACTLSDSYKKAAASDDAQITAIIRCGVHTDIVTGRGSAQMTFTDDHSMVFRVSNYICGRTVMIYADKAARGLDRGLTAALASGKEAEIELRVEHAPRPGPSFDVIFEG
;
A
#
# COMPACT_ATOMS: atom_id res chain seq x y z
N MET A 1 9.75 -4.91 -12.83
CA MET A 1 9.15 -4.95 -11.48
C MET A 1 10.12 -4.30 -10.52
N ILE A 2 9.66 -3.37 -9.69
CA ILE A 2 10.42 -2.81 -8.56
C ILE A 2 9.68 -3.21 -7.28
N SER A 3 10.40 -3.57 -6.23
CA SER A 3 9.80 -3.99 -4.96
C SER A 3 10.43 -3.28 -3.77
N GLU A 4 9.66 -3.16 -2.70
CA GLU A 4 10.05 -2.61 -1.42
C GLU A 4 9.48 -3.48 -0.30
N THR A 5 10.27 -3.73 0.74
CA THR A 5 9.81 -4.50 1.92
C THR A 5 9.78 -3.59 3.13
N VAL A 6 8.65 -3.58 3.83
CA VAL A 6 8.45 -2.86 5.09
C VAL A 6 8.24 -3.88 6.20
N ARG A 7 9.04 -3.79 7.25
CA ARG A 7 8.90 -4.61 8.46
C ARG A 7 8.11 -3.84 9.49
N ALA A 8 7.13 -4.48 10.11
CA ALA A 8 6.27 -3.88 11.11
C ALA A 8 5.84 -4.96 12.11
N ARG A 9 4.90 -4.62 12.99
CA ARG A 9 4.19 -5.60 13.82
C ARG A 9 2.71 -5.26 13.89
N GLY A 10 1.90 -6.23 14.24
CA GLY A 10 0.53 -6.02 14.63
C GLY A 10 0.41 -5.30 15.99
N HIS A 11 -0.83 -5.03 16.42
CA HIS A 11 -1.11 -4.41 17.72
C HIS A 11 -2.47 -4.86 18.25
N ARG A 12 -2.62 -4.94 19.59
CA ARG A 12 -3.85 -5.40 20.26
C ARG A 12 -5.12 -4.59 19.90
N ASN A 13 -4.95 -3.35 19.45
CA ASN A 13 -6.04 -2.47 19.05
C ASN A 13 -6.35 -2.51 17.54
N VAL A 14 -5.69 -3.38 16.76
CA VAL A 14 -6.01 -3.56 15.33
C VAL A 14 -7.40 -4.18 15.22
N THR A 15 -8.32 -3.44 14.58
CA THR A 15 -9.67 -3.94 14.27
C THR A 15 -9.91 -4.13 12.77
N ALA A 16 -9.20 -3.36 11.92
CA ALA A 16 -9.30 -3.40 10.46
C ALA A 16 -10.75 -3.35 9.95
N THR A 17 -11.51 -2.34 10.38
CA THR A 17 -12.94 -2.20 10.02
C THR A 17 -13.23 -0.99 9.12
N HIS A 18 -12.23 -0.13 8.88
CA HIS A 18 -12.37 1.02 8.00
C HIS A 18 -12.72 0.60 6.56
N ARG A 19 -13.61 1.37 5.92
CA ARG A 19 -14.26 0.96 4.65
C ARG A 19 -13.57 1.44 3.39
N SER A 20 -12.68 2.43 3.48
CA SER A 20 -12.06 3.05 2.30
C SER A 20 -10.53 3.09 2.33
N THR A 21 -9.91 2.67 3.43
CA THR A 21 -8.45 2.66 3.58
C THR A 21 -7.97 1.54 4.47
N PHE A 22 -6.69 1.21 4.36
CA PHE A 22 -5.89 0.68 5.47
C PHE A 22 -4.59 1.46 5.58
N GLU A 23 -3.95 1.37 6.75
CA GLU A 23 -2.76 2.15 7.10
C GLU A 23 -1.70 1.30 7.82
N VAL A 24 -0.44 1.56 7.48
CA VAL A 24 0.75 1.06 8.17
C VAL A 24 1.51 2.27 8.69
N THR A 25 1.87 2.27 9.97
CA THR A 25 2.52 3.42 10.62
C THR A 25 3.82 3.03 11.34
N ARG A 26 4.74 3.99 11.43
CA ARG A 26 5.95 3.92 12.25
C ARG A 26 5.66 4.13 13.73
N ASP A 27 4.52 4.73 14.07
CA ASP A 27 4.12 4.90 15.46
C ASP A 27 3.99 3.53 16.13
N PRO A 28 4.55 3.33 17.34
CA PRO A 28 4.58 2.00 17.96
C PRO A 28 3.25 1.60 18.61
N GLU A 29 2.38 2.57 18.89
CA GLU A 29 1.14 2.43 19.63
C GLU A 29 -0.01 3.14 18.89
N ILE A 30 -1.22 2.58 18.97
CA ILE A 30 -2.42 3.14 18.34
C ILE A 30 -3.61 3.09 19.30
N GLY A 31 -4.51 4.06 19.17
CA GLY A 31 -5.74 4.12 19.97
C GLY A 31 -6.77 3.06 19.56
N LEU A 32 -7.78 2.85 20.42
CA LEU A 32 -8.87 1.88 20.19
C LEU A 32 -9.76 2.23 18.98
N VAL A 33 -9.80 3.51 18.60
CA VAL A 33 -10.62 4.02 17.48
C VAL A 33 -9.90 4.01 16.13
N ALA A 34 -8.62 3.61 16.10
CA ALA A 34 -7.81 3.55 14.88
C ALA A 34 -8.20 2.35 14.02
N ASP A 35 -9.37 2.42 13.37
CA ASP A 35 -9.99 1.32 12.66
C ASP A 35 -9.39 1.02 11.28
N CYS A 36 -8.55 1.92 10.75
CA CYS A 36 -7.82 1.77 9.50
C CYS A 36 -6.41 1.21 9.68
N ILE A 37 -5.80 1.32 10.87
CA ILE A 37 -4.41 0.90 11.08
C ILE A 37 -4.34 -0.61 11.27
N VAL A 38 -3.49 -1.27 10.47
CA VAL A 38 -3.32 -2.73 10.47
C VAL A 38 -1.96 -3.18 10.97
N ALA A 39 -0.95 -2.31 10.91
CA ALA A 39 0.38 -2.56 11.46
C ALA A 39 1.04 -1.27 11.98
N VAL A 40 1.86 -1.44 13.01
CA VAL A 40 2.53 -0.39 13.80
C VAL A 40 4.04 -0.66 13.86
N ALA A 41 4.80 0.31 14.38
CA ALA A 41 6.27 0.22 14.50
C ALA A 41 6.95 -0.18 13.19
N ALA A 42 6.45 0.33 12.06
CA ALA A 42 7.06 0.11 10.77
C ALA A 42 8.50 0.67 10.71
N ASP A 43 9.39 -0.02 10.01
CA ASP A 43 10.74 0.46 9.75
C ASP A 43 10.79 1.55 8.66
N LYS A 44 9.69 1.71 7.91
CA LYS A 44 9.52 2.69 6.83
C LYS A 44 8.17 3.39 6.91
N SER A 45 8.13 4.61 6.37
CA SER A 45 6.95 5.42 6.06
C SER A 45 6.95 5.76 4.56
N ALA A 46 5.95 6.52 4.11
CA ALA A 46 5.86 6.92 2.70
C ALA A 46 7.15 7.59 2.20
N CYS A 47 7.74 8.51 2.98
CA CYS A 47 8.92 9.24 2.55
C CYS A 47 10.22 8.42 2.53
N THR A 48 10.33 7.41 3.39
CA THR A 48 11.52 6.57 3.53
C THR A 48 11.51 5.34 2.60
N LEU A 49 10.45 5.15 1.80
CA LEU A 49 10.49 4.21 0.68
C LEU A 49 11.64 4.60 -0.26
N SER A 50 12.28 3.61 -0.90
CA SER A 50 13.40 3.86 -1.81
C SER A 50 12.99 4.78 -2.96
N ASP A 51 13.93 5.59 -3.43
CA ASP A 51 13.67 6.51 -4.54
C ASP A 51 13.30 5.78 -5.83
N SER A 52 13.83 4.57 -6.05
CA SER A 52 13.44 3.71 -7.18
C SER A 52 11.98 3.28 -7.08
N TYR A 53 11.53 2.86 -5.89
CA TYR A 53 10.13 2.51 -5.65
C TYR A 53 9.21 3.73 -5.83
N LYS A 54 9.51 4.86 -5.18
CA LYS A 54 8.72 6.09 -5.27
C LYS A 54 8.59 6.58 -6.70
N LYS A 55 9.68 6.58 -7.48
CA LYS A 55 9.66 6.95 -8.91
C LYS A 55 8.79 6.01 -9.74
N ALA A 56 8.83 4.70 -9.46
CA ALA A 56 7.97 3.75 -10.17
C ALA A 56 6.49 3.87 -9.78
N ALA A 57 6.18 4.10 -8.51
CA ALA A 57 4.81 4.28 -8.04
C ALA A 57 4.21 5.64 -8.45
N ALA A 58 5.04 6.67 -8.64
CA ALA A 58 4.65 8.00 -9.11
C ALA A 58 4.37 8.04 -10.63
N SER A 59 3.53 7.12 -11.12
CA SER A 59 3.18 6.97 -12.53
C SER A 59 1.73 6.53 -12.67
N ASP A 60 0.99 7.09 -13.63
CA ASP A 60 -0.42 6.73 -13.85
C ASP A 60 -0.57 5.33 -14.50
N ASP A 61 0.51 4.80 -15.08
CA ASP A 61 0.58 3.45 -15.64
C ASP A 61 1.02 2.39 -14.60
N ALA A 62 1.31 2.81 -13.37
CA ALA A 62 1.81 1.92 -12.32
C ALA A 62 0.67 1.08 -11.71
N GLN A 63 0.87 -0.24 -11.73
CA GLN A 63 0.10 -1.20 -10.96
C GLN A 63 0.87 -1.55 -9.69
N ILE A 64 0.21 -1.44 -8.54
CA ILE A 64 0.82 -1.68 -7.24
C ILE A 64 0.16 -2.89 -6.59
N THR A 65 0.97 -3.82 -6.10
CA THR A 65 0.53 -4.97 -5.31
C THR A 65 1.15 -4.89 -3.93
N ALA A 66 0.32 -4.89 -2.89
CA ALA A 66 0.74 -4.99 -1.50
C ALA A 66 0.46 -6.41 -0.99
N ILE A 67 1.48 -7.10 -0.53
CA ILE A 67 1.39 -8.45 0.06
C ILE A 67 1.67 -8.30 1.56
N ILE A 68 0.67 -8.58 2.38
CA ILE A 68 0.74 -8.43 3.83
C ILE A 68 0.86 -9.82 4.45
N ARG A 69 1.94 -10.09 5.19
CA ARG A 69 2.23 -11.38 5.82
C ARG A 69 2.30 -11.23 7.33
N CYS A 70 1.67 -12.14 8.07
CA CYS A 70 1.76 -12.20 9.53
C CYS A 70 1.60 -13.66 9.99
N GLY A 71 2.71 -14.29 10.42
CA GLY A 71 2.75 -15.72 10.69
C GLY A 71 2.42 -16.54 9.44
N VAL A 72 1.41 -17.41 9.54
CA VAL A 72 0.94 -18.27 8.42
C VAL A 72 -0.07 -17.58 7.51
N HIS A 73 -0.51 -16.36 7.86
CA HIS A 73 -1.53 -15.64 7.12
C HIS A 73 -0.90 -14.70 6.10
N THR A 74 -1.49 -14.63 4.91
CA THR A 74 -1.11 -13.72 3.85
C THR A 74 -2.37 -13.20 3.17
N ASP A 75 -2.39 -11.90 2.88
CA ASP A 75 -3.40 -11.30 2.01
C ASP A 75 -2.73 -10.38 0.98
N ILE A 76 -3.38 -10.23 -0.17
CA ILE A 76 -2.90 -9.44 -1.30
C ILE A 76 -3.93 -8.37 -1.60
N VAL A 77 -3.46 -7.13 -1.71
CA VAL A 77 -4.23 -5.96 -2.13
C VAL A 77 -3.61 -5.43 -3.41
N THR A 78 -4.43 -5.19 -4.42
CA THR A 78 -4.00 -4.59 -5.69
C THR A 78 -4.59 -3.20 -5.85
N GLY A 79 -3.84 -2.30 -6.49
CA GLY A 79 -4.27 -0.93 -6.77
C GLY A 79 -3.35 -0.27 -7.77
N ARG A 80 -3.35 1.06 -7.79
CA ARG A 80 -2.58 1.87 -8.74
C ARG A 80 -1.69 2.90 -8.07
N GLY A 81 -0.63 3.24 -8.78
CA GLY A 81 0.14 4.46 -8.57
C GLY A 81 -0.55 5.68 -9.16
N SER A 82 0.12 6.83 -9.07
CA SER A 82 -0.26 8.03 -9.82
C SER A 82 0.91 9.00 -9.90
N ALA A 83 1.02 9.72 -11.01
CA ALA A 83 1.99 10.81 -11.19
C ALA A 83 1.88 11.93 -10.14
N GLN A 84 0.74 12.01 -9.43
CA GLN A 84 0.51 13.00 -8.37
C GLN A 84 0.99 12.55 -6.97
N MET A 85 1.47 11.31 -6.81
CA MET A 85 1.94 10.81 -5.52
C MET A 85 3.21 11.55 -5.06
N THR A 86 3.19 12.08 -3.83
CA THR A 86 4.28 12.92 -3.32
C THR A 86 5.18 12.24 -2.29
N PHE A 87 4.68 11.23 -1.58
CA PHE A 87 5.44 10.45 -0.58
C PHE A 87 6.17 11.32 0.46
N THR A 88 5.51 12.32 1.02
CA THR A 88 6.16 13.30 1.92
C THR A 88 5.98 12.99 3.41
N ASP A 89 5.09 12.08 3.77
CA ASP A 89 4.81 11.77 5.18
C ASP A 89 5.85 10.81 5.76
N ASP A 90 6.36 11.15 6.94
CA ASP A 90 7.44 10.45 7.61
C ASP A 90 6.98 9.44 8.67
N HIS A 91 5.67 9.32 8.91
CA HIS A 91 5.08 8.38 9.87
C HIS A 91 4.27 7.27 9.20
N SER A 92 3.46 7.57 8.18
CA SER A 92 2.41 6.65 7.71
C SER A 92 2.46 6.34 6.22
N MET A 93 1.96 5.16 5.88
CA MET A 93 1.61 4.73 4.53
C MET A 93 0.13 4.36 4.50
N VAL A 94 -0.63 5.01 3.62
CA VAL A 94 -2.08 4.82 3.48
C VAL A 94 -2.41 4.29 2.09
N PHE A 95 -3.19 3.22 2.08
CA PHE A 95 -3.68 2.53 0.91
C PHE A 95 -5.18 2.81 0.79
N ARG A 96 -5.63 3.29 -0.36
CA ARG A 96 -6.96 3.88 -0.52
C ARG A 96 -7.73 3.21 -1.63
N VAL A 97 -9.01 2.94 -1.37
CA VAL A 97 -9.97 2.55 -2.41
C VAL A 97 -10.31 3.74 -3.31
N SER A 98 -10.34 4.96 -2.74
CA SER A 98 -10.53 6.20 -3.50
C SER A 98 -9.29 6.60 -4.28
N ASN A 99 -9.41 7.64 -5.11
CA ASN A 99 -8.32 8.32 -5.80
C ASN A 99 -7.73 9.52 -5.04
N TYR A 100 -8.17 9.78 -3.80
CA TYR A 100 -7.63 10.88 -3.01
C TYR A 100 -6.13 10.68 -2.74
N ILE A 101 -5.31 11.71 -2.95
CA ILE A 101 -3.86 11.67 -2.75
C ILE A 101 -3.47 12.73 -1.71
N CYS A 102 -2.58 12.32 -0.81
CA CYS A 102 -1.85 13.19 0.11
C CYS A 102 -0.47 12.56 0.38
N GLY A 103 0.38 13.24 1.17
CA GLY A 103 1.75 12.80 1.47
C GLY A 103 1.91 11.38 2.02
N ARG A 104 0.85 10.82 2.61
CA ARG A 104 0.79 9.44 3.15
C ARG A 104 0.45 8.39 2.11
N THR A 105 -0.07 8.78 0.95
CA THR A 105 -0.74 7.86 0.03
C THR A 105 0.27 7.10 -0.79
N VAL A 106 0.24 5.77 -0.69
CA VAL A 106 1.15 4.86 -1.42
C VAL A 106 0.42 3.97 -2.43
N MET A 107 -0.91 3.95 -2.40
CA MET A 107 -1.77 3.22 -3.33
C MET A 107 -3.15 3.89 -3.38
N ILE A 108 -3.68 4.05 -4.59
CA ILE A 108 -5.07 4.44 -4.85
C ILE A 108 -5.81 3.34 -5.61
N TYR A 109 -7.14 3.41 -5.68
CA TYR A 109 -7.97 2.38 -6.32
C TYR A 109 -7.68 0.96 -5.81
N ALA A 110 -7.37 0.83 -4.52
CA ALA A 110 -7.19 -0.45 -3.88
C ALA A 110 -8.47 -1.30 -3.99
N ASP A 111 -8.32 -2.58 -4.31
CA ASP A 111 -9.42 -3.55 -4.35
C ASP A 111 -9.99 -3.86 -2.96
N LYS A 112 -9.21 -3.62 -1.90
CA LYS A 112 -9.57 -3.83 -0.50
C LYS A 112 -9.20 -2.61 0.35
N ALA A 113 -10.11 -2.23 1.24
CA ALA A 113 -9.81 -1.44 2.43
C ALA A 113 -9.41 -2.36 3.60
N ALA A 114 -9.19 -1.81 4.81
CA ALA A 114 -8.94 -2.59 6.01
C ALA A 114 -10.04 -3.65 6.27
N ARG A 115 -11.31 -3.26 6.08
CA ARG A 115 -12.44 -4.18 6.15
C ARG A 115 -12.43 -5.26 5.06
N GLY A 116 -11.68 -5.11 3.99
CA GLY A 116 -11.56 -6.14 2.95
C GLY A 116 -10.53 -7.23 3.27
N LEU A 117 -9.69 -7.01 4.28
CA LEU A 117 -8.58 -7.93 4.58
C LEU A 117 -9.06 -9.26 5.16
N ASP A 118 -8.27 -10.31 4.91
CA ASP A 118 -8.46 -11.64 5.48
C ASP A 118 -8.59 -11.59 7.01
N ARG A 119 -9.52 -12.38 7.54
CA ARG A 119 -9.83 -12.37 8.97
C ARG A 119 -8.80 -13.12 9.79
N GLY A 120 -8.16 -14.15 9.23
CA GLY A 120 -7.03 -14.80 9.85
C GLY A 120 -5.84 -13.85 9.96
N LEU A 121 -5.53 -13.12 8.89
CA LEU A 121 -4.50 -12.08 8.89
C LEU A 121 -4.81 -10.98 9.92
N THR A 122 -6.03 -10.45 9.92
CA THR A 122 -6.45 -9.42 10.89
C THR A 122 -6.30 -9.90 12.33
N ALA A 123 -6.72 -11.14 12.64
CA ALA A 123 -6.56 -11.72 13.97
C ALA A 123 -5.08 -11.91 14.36
N ALA A 124 -4.23 -12.32 13.40
CA ALA A 124 -2.80 -12.44 13.64
C ALA A 124 -2.14 -11.08 13.92
N LEU A 125 -2.51 -10.03 13.18
CA LEU A 125 -2.09 -8.66 13.46
C LEU A 125 -2.62 -8.17 14.81
N ALA A 126 -3.87 -8.45 15.16
CA ALA A 126 -4.43 -8.12 16.47
C ALA A 126 -3.68 -8.82 17.64
N SER A 127 -3.01 -9.95 17.39
CA SER A 127 -2.18 -10.64 18.39
C SER A 127 -0.79 -10.00 18.60
N GLY A 128 -0.44 -8.94 17.87
CA GLY A 128 0.83 -8.22 18.06
C GLY A 128 2.05 -8.85 17.40
N LYS A 129 1.86 -9.85 16.53
CA LYS A 129 2.95 -10.57 15.84
C LYS A 129 3.68 -9.70 14.82
N GLU A 130 4.91 -10.10 14.48
CA GLU A 130 5.66 -9.48 13.39
C GLU A 130 4.90 -9.58 12.06
N ALA A 131 4.98 -8.51 11.29
CA ALA A 131 4.35 -8.38 10.00
C ALA A 131 5.36 -7.90 8.95
N GLU A 132 5.19 -8.37 7.73
CA GLU A 132 5.95 -7.92 6.58
C GLU A 132 4.96 -7.44 5.51
N ILE A 133 5.20 -6.24 4.99
CA ILE A 133 4.45 -5.66 3.89
C ILE A 133 5.41 -5.52 2.71
N GLU A 134 5.20 -6.36 1.70
CA GLU A 134 5.93 -6.28 0.45
C GLU A 134 5.11 -5.49 -0.55
N LEU A 135 5.68 -4.41 -1.08
CA LEU A 135 5.09 -3.58 -2.10
C LEU A 135 5.78 -3.83 -3.43
N ARG A 136 5.02 -4.13 -4.47
CA ARG A 136 5.53 -4.33 -5.84
C ARG A 136 4.91 -3.33 -6.79
N VAL A 137 5.72 -2.80 -7.69
CA VAL A 137 5.28 -1.93 -8.78
C VAL A 137 5.64 -2.54 -10.12
N GLU A 138 4.64 -2.62 -10.98
CA GLU A 138 4.75 -3.02 -12.37
C GLU A 138 4.17 -1.93 -13.26
N HIS A 139 4.69 -1.80 -14.47
CA HIS A 139 4.12 -0.93 -15.49
C HIS A 139 3.64 -1.82 -16.62
N ALA A 140 2.41 -1.62 -17.07
CA ALA A 140 2.01 -2.20 -18.35
C ALA A 140 2.96 -1.66 -19.43
N PRO A 141 3.39 -2.48 -20.41
CA PRO A 141 4.07 -1.95 -21.58
C PRO A 141 3.13 -0.92 -22.20
N ARG A 142 3.57 0.33 -22.34
CA ARG A 142 2.83 1.28 -23.19
C ARG A 142 2.75 0.63 -24.57
N PRO A 143 1.56 0.45 -25.18
CA PRO A 143 1.51 0.08 -26.58
C PRO A 143 2.32 1.13 -27.34
N GLY A 144 3.27 0.67 -28.17
CA GLY A 144 4.00 1.55 -29.06
C GLY A 144 3.03 2.35 -29.92
N PRO A 145 3.46 3.50 -30.49
CA PRO A 145 2.60 4.21 -31.43
C PRO A 145 2.11 3.23 -32.50
N SER A 146 0.79 3.12 -32.66
CA SER A 146 0.22 2.39 -33.80
C SER A 146 0.72 3.09 -35.05
N PHE A 147 1.42 2.33 -35.89
CA PHE A 147 1.91 2.79 -37.19
C PHE A 147 0.78 2.95 -38.22
N ASP A 148 -0.46 2.62 -37.87
CA ASP A 148 -1.63 2.65 -38.77
C ASP A 148 -2.11 4.07 -39.11
N VAL A 149 -1.50 5.11 -38.52
CA VAL A 149 -1.84 6.52 -38.79
C VAL A 149 -0.81 7.21 -39.72
N ILE A 150 0.23 6.49 -40.19
CA ILE A 150 1.33 7.11 -40.97
C ILE A 150 1.14 6.97 -42.50
N PHE A 151 0.21 6.13 -42.99
CA PHE A 151 0.06 5.87 -44.42
C PHE A 151 -1.39 5.93 -44.96
N GLU A 152 -2.23 6.80 -44.41
CA GLU A 152 -3.43 7.27 -45.13
C GLU A 152 -3.25 8.75 -45.50
N GLY A 153 -2.51 8.97 -46.59
CA GLY A 153 -2.28 10.26 -47.23
C GLY A 153 -2.19 10.10 -48.74
#